data_AF-A0A815ZMI5-F1
#
_entry.id   AF-A0A815ZMI5-F1
#
_cell.length_a   1.000
_cell.length_b   1.000
_cell.length_c   1.000
_cell.angle_alpha   90.00
_cell.angle_beta   90.00
_cell.angle_gamma   90.00
#
_symmetry.space_group_name_H-M   'P 1'
#
loop_
_entity.id
_entity.type
_entity.pdbx_description
1 polymer ?
#
loop_
_entity_poly.entity_id
_entity_poly.type
_entity_poly.pdbx_seq_one_letter_code
_entity_poly.pdbx_strand_id
1 'polypeptide(L)'
;IIGIYTTFVFVVARLLRTVLQTSRTIMFDELPYVDRIWQLLSDIYLVREHLLLLLEEQLFAKLLFLYRSPETLIKYTKPKYD
;
A
#
# COMPACT_ATOMS: atom_id res chain seq x y z
N ILE A 1 35.60 16.89 -16.40
CA ILE A 1 35.98 15.86 -15.39
C ILE A 1 35.34 16.18 -14.03
N ILE A 2 35.68 17.31 -13.38
CA ILE A 2 35.12 17.70 -12.06
C ILE A 2 33.58 17.75 -12.02
N GLY A 3 32.93 18.29 -13.06
CA GLY A 3 31.46 18.37 -13.12
C GLY A 3 30.71 17.04 -13.18
N ILE A 4 31.36 15.97 -13.65
CA ILE A 4 30.76 14.62 -13.65
C ILE A 4 30.82 14.03 -12.25
N TYR A 5 31.91 14.25 -11.51
CA TYR A 5 32.02 13.80 -10.12
C TYR A 5 31.02 14.48 -9.21
N THR A 6 30.83 15.80 -9.34
CA THR A 6 29.89 16.54 -8.49
C THR A 6 28.43 16.17 -8.78
N THR A 7 28.06 15.97 -10.04
CA THR A 7 26.70 15.54 -10.41
C THR A 7 26.42 14.10 -9.98
N PHE A 8 27.38 13.19 -10.12
CA PHE A 8 27.25 11.82 -9.65
C PHE A 8 27.05 11.75 -8.12
N VAL A 9 27.90 12.44 -7.35
CA VAL A 9 27.78 12.51 -5.88
C VAL A 9 26.43 13.12 -5.47
N PHE A 10 25.97 14.15 -6.18
CA PHE A 10 24.67 14.76 -5.90
C PHE A 10 23.50 13.80 -6.16
N VAL A 11 23.53 13.03 -7.25
CA VAL A 11 22.49 12.03 -7.55
C VAL A 11 22.49 10.92 -6.49
N VAL A 12 23.66 10.40 -6.12
CA VAL A 12 23.78 9.37 -5.07
C VAL A 12 23.26 9.88 -3.73
N ALA A 13 23.64 11.10 -3.32
CA ALA A 13 23.14 11.72 -2.10
C ALA A 13 21.61 11.91 -2.12
N ARG A 14 21.04 12.28 -3.27
CA ARG A 14 19.59 12.43 -3.44
C ARG A 14 18.87 11.09 -3.37
N LEU A 15 19.40 10.05 -4.00
CA LEU A 15 18.84 8.70 -3.94
C LEU A 15 18.83 8.16 -2.50
N LEU A 16 19.95 8.29 -1.79
CA LEU A 16 20.03 7.92 -0.37
C LEU A 16 19.00 8.69 0.46
N ARG A 17 18.85 10.00 0.23
CA ARG A 17 17.85 10.81 0.93
C ARG A 17 16.41 10.36 0.65
N THR A 18 16.09 9.96 -0.58
CA THR A 18 14.74 9.48 -0.91
C THR A 18 14.41 8.14 -0.27
N VAL A 19 15.38 7.22 -0.18
CA VAL A 19 15.18 5.92 0.47
C VAL A 19 14.98 6.08 1.98
N LEU A 20 15.67 7.04 2.60
CA LEU A 20 15.56 7.32 4.04
C LEU A 20 14.26 8.06 4.43
N GLN A 21 13.50 8.62 3.48
CA GLN A 21 12.22 9.27 3.74
C GLN A 21 11.06 8.27 3.82
N THR A 22 11.12 7.34 4.78
CA THR A 22 10.08 6.33 5.05
C THR A 22 8.81 6.91 5.68
N SER A 23 8.82 8.17 6.13
CA SER A 23 7.67 8.76 6.85
C SER A 23 6.36 8.76 6.07
N ARG A 24 6.41 8.72 4.74
CA ARG A 24 5.23 8.67 3.87
C ARG A 24 4.59 7.28 3.79
N THR A 25 5.33 6.21 4.06
CA THR A 25 4.85 4.82 3.95
C THR A 25 4.43 4.22 5.29
N ILE A 26 4.73 4.89 6.42
CA ILE A 26 4.37 4.44 7.79
C ILE A 26 2.90 4.00 7.87
N MET A 27 1.97 4.75 7.27
CA MET A 27 0.54 4.42 7.31
C MET A 27 0.16 3.08 6.65
N PHE A 28 1.01 2.56 5.76
CA PHE A 28 0.80 1.30 5.04
C PHE A 28 1.69 0.18 5.57
N ASP A 29 2.87 0.51 6.10
CA ASP A 29 3.83 -0.46 6.62
C ASP A 29 3.46 -0.92 8.04
N GLU A 30 2.95 -0.01 8.88
CA GLU A 30 2.65 -0.26 10.30
C GLU A 30 1.18 -0.64 10.52
N LEU A 31 0.78 -1.83 10.08
CA LEU A 31 -0.59 -2.36 10.25
C LEU A 31 -0.61 -3.56 11.21
N PRO A 32 -1.45 -3.56 12.25
CA PRO A 32 -1.42 -4.60 13.29
C PRO A 32 -2.00 -5.97 12.84
N TYR A 33 -2.98 -5.99 11.93
CA TYR A 33 -3.57 -7.24 11.42
C TYR A 33 -4.03 -7.11 9.97
N VAL A 34 -3.25 -7.70 9.04
CA VAL A 34 -3.43 -7.56 7.58
C VAL A 34 -4.29 -8.68 6.98
N ASP A 35 -4.59 -9.76 7.72
CA ASP A 35 -5.28 -10.94 7.16
C ASP A 35 -6.65 -10.61 6.57
N ARG A 36 -7.37 -9.61 7.10
CA ARG A 36 -8.65 -9.17 6.51
C ARG A 36 -8.50 -8.55 5.13
N ILE A 37 -7.41 -7.80 4.91
CA ILE A 37 -7.07 -7.25 3.59
C ILE A 37 -6.67 -8.39 2.66
N TRP A 38 -5.91 -9.36 3.17
CA TRP A 38 -5.55 -10.56 2.41
C TRP A 38 -6.76 -11.38 1.97
N GLN A 39 -7.75 -11.55 2.86
CA GLN A 39 -9.03 -12.19 2.53
C GLN A 39 -9.77 -11.43 1.43
N LEU A 40 -9.89 -10.10 1.54
CA LEU A 40 -10.53 -9.28 0.50
C LEU A 40 -9.84 -9.42 -0.87
N LEU A 41 -8.51 -9.45 -0.90
CA LEU A 41 -7.74 -9.66 -2.14
C LEU A 41 -7.96 -11.07 -2.72
N SER A 42 -8.05 -12.08 -1.85
CA SER A 42 -8.36 -13.46 -2.25
C SER A 42 -9.77 -13.58 -2.82
N ASP A 43 -10.74 -12.89 -2.22
CA ASP A 43 -12.12 -12.83 -2.72
C ASP A 43 -12.18 -12.18 -4.12
N ILE A 44 -11.45 -11.08 -4.34
CA ILE A 44 -11.36 -10.45 -5.68
C ILE A 44 -10.77 -11.43 -6.69
N TYR A 45 -9.73 -12.17 -6.32
CA TYR A 45 -9.11 -13.17 -7.20
C TYR A 45 -10.09 -14.30 -7.56
N LEU A 46 -10.82 -14.82 -6.57
CA LEU A 46 -11.83 -15.86 -6.77
C LEU A 46 -12.99 -15.37 -7.66
N VAL A 47 -13.48 -14.16 -7.44
CA VAL A 47 -14.56 -13.57 -8.25
C VAL A 47 -14.15 -13.37 -9.71
N ARG A 48 -12.87 -13.02 -9.93
CA ARG A 48 -12.29 -12.95 -11.28
C ARG A 48 -12.23 -14.31 -11.96
N GLU A 49 -11.89 -15.38 -11.22
CA GLU A 49 -11.90 -16.76 -11.75
C GLU A 49 -13.30 -17.19 -12.20
N HIS A 50 -14.35 -16.73 -11.50
CA HIS A 50 -15.75 -16.98 -11.86
C HIS A 50 -16.33 -16.01 -12.90
N LEU A 51 -15.54 -15.05 -13.42
CA LEU A 51 -15.97 -14.05 -14.40
C LEU A 51 -17.18 -13.19 -13.96
N LEU A 52 -17.36 -13.02 -12.64
CA LEU A 52 -18.45 -12.23 -12.06
C LEU A 52 -18.05 -10.74 -11.96
N LEU A 53 -18.01 -10.06 -13.11
CA LEU A 53 -17.46 -8.70 -13.26
C LEU A 53 -18.14 -7.63 -12.38
N LEU A 54 -19.46 -7.70 -12.19
CA LEU A 54 -20.19 -6.72 -11.37
C LEU A 54 -19.74 -6.83 -9.90
N LEU A 55 -19.57 -8.06 -9.40
CA LEU A 55 -19.12 -8.29 -8.04
C LEU A 55 -17.64 -7.90 -7.85
N GLU A 56 -16.82 -8.15 -8.87
CA GLU A 56 -15.41 -7.73 -8.88
C GLU A 56 -15.30 -6.22 -8.71
N GLU A 57 -16.08 -5.44 -9.47
CA GLU A 57 -16.10 -3.99 -9.39
C GLU A 57 -16.46 -3.49 -7.99
N GLN A 58 -17.47 -4.09 -7.36
CA GLN A 58 -17.90 -3.71 -6.00
C GLN A 58 -16.81 -4.01 -4.95
N LEU A 59 -16.17 -5.17 -5.03
CA LEU A 59 -15.08 -5.54 -4.12
C LEU A 59 -13.84 -4.66 -4.34
N PHE A 60 -13.54 -4.33 -5.59
CA PHE A 60 -12.44 -3.44 -5.95
C PHE A 60 -12.71 -1.99 -5.47
N ALA A 61 -13.96 -1.50 -5.60
CA ALA A 61 -14.35 -0.20 -5.07
C ALA A 61 -14.18 -0.13 -3.55
N LYS A 62 -14.49 -1.21 -2.83
CA LYS A 62 -14.25 -1.33 -1.39
C LYS A 62 -12.76 -1.27 -1.05
N LEU A 63 -11.91 -1.97 -1.81
CA LEU A 63 -10.45 -1.91 -1.65
C LEU A 63 -9.94 -0.47 -1.87
N LEU A 64 -10.38 0.18 -2.95
CA LEU A 64 -9.98 1.55 -3.25
C LEU A 64 -10.40 2.53 -2.14
N PHE A 65 -11.63 2.40 -1.63
CA PHE A 65 -12.12 3.22 -0.54
C PHE A 65 -11.29 3.03 0.75
N LEU A 66 -10.89 1.79 1.04
CA LEU A 66 -10.04 1.45 2.19
C LEU A 66 -8.70 2.19 2.12
N TYR A 67 -8.03 2.16 0.97
CA TYR A 67 -6.73 2.83 0.79
C TYR A 67 -6.85 4.36 0.63
N ARG A 68 -8.06 4.89 0.37
CA ARG A 68 -8.30 6.33 0.27
C ARG A 68 -8.42 7.02 1.63
N SER A 69 -8.80 6.30 2.67
CA SER A 69 -8.94 6.85 4.03
C SER A 69 -8.10 6.07 5.04
N PRO A 70 -7.04 6.68 5.63
CA PRO A 70 -6.20 5.99 6.61
C PRO A 70 -6.98 5.64 7.89
N GLU A 71 -8.02 6.41 8.23
CA GLU A 71 -8.86 6.12 9.40
C GLU A 71 -9.65 4.82 9.25
N THR A 72 -10.18 4.56 8.05
CA THR A 72 -10.92 3.31 7.78
C THR A 72 -9.97 2.14 7.68
N LEU A 73 -8.77 2.34 7.12
CA LEU A 73 -7.70 1.34 7.09
C LEU A 73 -7.31 0.85 8.49
N ILE A 74 -7.10 1.77 9.44
CA ILE A 74 -6.75 1.43 10.83
C ILE A 74 -7.89 0.67 11.51
N LYS A 75 -9.14 1.16 11.38
CA LYS A 75 -10.32 0.46 11.93
C LYS A 75 -10.46 -0.96 11.35
N TYR A 76 -10.16 -1.11 10.07
CA TYR A 76 -10.23 -2.38 9.35
C TYR A 76 -9.04 -3.31 9.64
N THR A 77 -7.97 -2.84 10.28
CA THR A 77 -6.82 -3.68 10.68
C THR A 77 -6.74 -3.87 12.20
N LYS A 78 -7.66 -3.32 12.99
CA LYS A 78 -7.72 -3.53 14.44
C LYS A 78 -7.90 -5.02 14.83
N PRO A 79 -7.11 -5.58 15.76
CA PRO A 79 -7.29 -6.96 16.23
C PRO A 79 -8.68 -7.17 16.85
N LYS A 80 -9.21 -8.39 16.76
CA LYS A 80 -10.54 -8.77 17.28
C LYS A 80 -10.55 -8.94 18.81
N TYR A 81 -9.39 -9.09 19.44
CA TYR A 81 -9.24 -9.48 20.84
C TYR A 81 -8.80 -8.34 21.79
N ASP A 82 -9.12 -7.08 21.44
CA ASP A 82 -9.08 -5.93 22.36
C ASP A 82 -10.49 -5.46 22.73
#